data_AF-A0A7G1IP61-F1
#
_entry.id   AF-A0A7G1IP61-F1
#
_cell.length_a   1.000
_cell.length_b   1.000
_cell.length_c   1.000
_cell.angle_alpha   90.00
_cell.angle_beta   90.00
_cell.angle_gamma   90.00
#
_symmetry.space_group_name_H-M   'P 1'
#
loop_
_entity.id
_entity.type
_entity.pdbx_description
1 polymer ?
#
loop_
_entity_poly.entity_id
_entity_poly.type
_entity_poly.pdbx_seq_one_letter_code
_entity_poly.pdbx_strand_id
1 'polypeptide(L)'
;MRRGAVYSPIQDDLLVSVRDQGYFFVTGPDVIREVTGEDVTLDELGGSDAQARYGNIHHVVNSEAEAFQYVRDFLSFLPSNCFGKPPAINPGLEPEITPTDLELDSIVPDSDNAAYDMHEILLRIFDDGDFLDVAAQHGPAIITGYARVDGRPVGVIANQPMHMSGAIDNEASDKAARFIRFCDSFQIPLVFVVDTPDFCRAPKRRSGASSSAAAGSCTPWSKPTCRR
;
A
#
# COMPACT_ATOMS: atom_id res chain seq x y z
N MET A 1 22.89 -0.80 -15.54
CA MET A 1 22.13 -2.07 -15.43
C MET A 1 21.91 -2.63 -16.83
N ARG A 2 22.29 -3.89 -17.13
CA ARG A 2 22.03 -4.52 -18.46
C ARG A 2 20.52 -4.74 -18.61
N ARG A 3 19.95 -4.50 -19.81
CA ARG A 3 18.51 -4.45 -20.18
C ARG A 3 17.59 -5.61 -19.72
N GLY A 4 18.11 -6.64 -19.04
CA GLY A 4 17.35 -7.76 -18.49
C GLY A 4 17.30 -7.86 -16.96
N ALA A 5 18.07 -7.05 -16.23
CA ALA A 5 18.17 -7.18 -14.78
C ALA A 5 16.92 -6.70 -14.01
N VAL A 6 15.97 -6.04 -14.68
CA VAL A 6 14.70 -5.57 -14.09
C VAL A 6 13.61 -6.63 -14.09
N TYR A 7 13.74 -7.70 -14.90
CA TYR A 7 12.71 -8.73 -15.01
C TYR A 7 12.68 -9.71 -13.84
N SER A 8 13.82 -9.98 -13.19
CA SER A 8 13.80 -10.82 -11.99
C SER A 8 13.14 -10.08 -10.81
N PRO A 9 13.55 -8.84 -10.46
CA PRO A 9 12.93 -8.09 -9.38
C PRO A 9 11.41 -7.95 -9.53
N ILE A 10 10.90 -7.68 -10.74
CA ILE A 10 9.46 -7.45 -10.91
C ILE A 10 8.61 -8.71 -10.69
N GLN A 11 9.23 -9.89 -10.71
CA GLN A 11 8.60 -11.17 -10.39
C GLN A 11 8.67 -11.52 -8.91
N ASP A 12 9.52 -10.83 -8.13
CA ASP A 12 9.64 -11.03 -6.70
C ASP A 12 8.43 -10.43 -5.96
N ASP A 13 8.12 -11.00 -4.80
CA ASP A 13 6.95 -10.61 -4.01
C ASP A 13 7.11 -9.25 -3.29
N LEU A 14 8.36 -8.92 -2.92
CA LEU A 14 8.70 -7.67 -2.25
C LEU A 14 9.90 -7.01 -2.95
N LEU A 15 9.77 -5.70 -3.18
CA LEU A 15 10.82 -4.86 -3.73
C LEU A 15 11.00 -3.63 -2.85
N VAL A 16 12.20 -3.51 -2.29
CA VAL A 16 12.63 -2.39 -1.45
C VAL A 16 13.78 -1.69 -2.14
N SER A 17 13.75 -0.37 -2.18
CA SER A 17 14.79 0.42 -2.82
C SER A 17 15.25 1.58 -1.95
N VAL A 18 16.53 1.92 -2.05
CA VAL A 18 17.11 3.07 -1.36
C VAL A 18 17.00 4.29 -2.28
N ARG A 19 16.42 5.36 -1.75
CA ARG A 19 16.26 6.66 -2.42
C ARG A 19 17.60 7.12 -3.02
N ASP A 20 17.56 7.66 -4.23
CA ASP A 20 18.71 8.19 -4.99
C ASP A 20 19.83 7.17 -5.29
N GLN A 21 19.60 5.87 -5.06
CA GLN A 21 20.55 4.80 -5.37
C GLN A 21 19.97 3.75 -6.32
N GLY A 22 18.65 3.51 -6.26
CA GLY A 22 17.96 2.52 -7.09
C GLY A 22 17.31 3.11 -8.35
N TYR A 23 17.71 2.60 -9.51
CA TYR A 23 17.15 2.98 -10.82
C TYR A 23 16.60 1.76 -11.58
N PHE A 24 15.33 1.82 -11.98
CA PHE A 24 14.64 0.73 -12.68
C PHE A 24 14.05 1.21 -14.02
N PHE A 25 14.59 0.69 -15.11
CA PHE A 25 14.05 0.89 -16.47
C PHE A 25 14.55 -0.22 -17.41
N VAL A 26 13.74 -0.57 -18.41
CA VAL A 26 14.13 -1.53 -19.46
C VAL A 26 15.04 -0.85 -20.48
N THR A 27 14.70 0.37 -20.87
CA THR A 27 15.42 1.17 -21.87
C THR A 27 15.93 2.43 -21.20
N GLY A 28 17.23 2.70 -21.32
CA GLY A 28 17.86 3.88 -20.71
C GLY A 28 17.49 5.20 -21.41
N PRO A 29 17.67 6.33 -20.73
CA PRO A 29 17.24 7.65 -21.20
C PRO A 29 17.92 8.06 -22.51
N ASP A 30 19.20 7.70 -22.72
CA ASP A 30 19.91 8.00 -23.96
C ASP A 30 19.23 7.41 -25.21
N VAL A 31 18.69 6.20 -25.07
CA VAL A 31 18.01 5.49 -26.17
C VAL A 31 16.62 6.06 -26.39
N ILE A 32 15.93 6.50 -25.32
CA ILE A 32 14.65 7.19 -25.44
C ILE A 32 14.85 8.50 -26.20
N ARG A 33 15.84 9.31 -25.79
CA ARG A 33 16.17 10.56 -26.46
C ARG A 33 16.53 10.36 -27.94
N GLU A 34 17.26 9.32 -28.29
CA GLU A 34 17.62 9.01 -29.69
C GLU A 34 16.39 8.61 -30.55
N VAL A 35 15.41 7.91 -29.96
CA VAL A 35 14.27 7.35 -30.71
C VAL A 35 13.04 8.27 -30.71
N THR A 36 12.71 8.87 -29.56
CA THR A 36 11.51 9.70 -29.39
C THR A 36 11.82 11.20 -29.41
N GLY A 37 13.07 11.60 -29.20
CA GLY A 37 13.46 13.01 -29.08
C GLY A 37 13.10 13.65 -27.74
N GLU A 38 12.56 12.89 -26.79
CA GLU A 38 12.22 13.38 -25.45
C GLU A 38 13.45 13.35 -24.53
N ASP A 39 13.71 14.45 -23.82
CA ASP A 39 14.79 14.53 -22.83
C ASP A 39 14.19 14.25 -21.45
N VAL A 40 14.45 13.06 -20.91
CA VAL A 40 13.92 12.58 -19.63
C VAL A 40 15.08 12.26 -18.70
N THR A 41 15.03 12.75 -17.47
CA THR A 41 16.08 12.49 -16.48
C THR A 41 16.03 11.04 -15.96
N LEU A 42 17.14 10.56 -15.40
CA LEU A 42 17.20 9.21 -14.79
C LEU A 42 16.19 9.04 -13.65
N ASP A 43 16.02 10.07 -12.83
CA ASP A 43 15.10 10.06 -11.69
C ASP A 43 13.63 10.04 -12.14
N GLU A 44 13.28 10.83 -13.17
CA GLU A 44 11.93 10.83 -13.74
C GLU A 44 11.58 9.51 -14.43
N LEU A 45 12.56 8.91 -15.10
CA LEU A 45 12.36 7.67 -15.84
C LEU A 45 12.27 6.46 -14.90
N GLY A 46 13.17 6.36 -13.93
CA GLY A 46 13.39 5.13 -13.18
C GLY A 46 13.75 5.30 -11.72
N GLY A 47 13.69 6.51 -11.17
CA GLY A 47 13.97 6.77 -9.76
C GLY A 47 13.02 5.99 -8.85
N SER A 48 13.50 5.64 -7.65
CA SER A 48 12.80 4.76 -6.72
C SER A 48 11.40 5.28 -6.35
N ASP A 49 11.24 6.58 -6.08
CA ASP A 49 9.93 7.18 -5.75
C ASP A 49 8.95 7.19 -6.94
N ALA A 50 9.45 7.33 -8.17
CA ALA A 50 8.58 7.26 -9.35
C ALA A 50 8.05 5.82 -9.51
N GLN A 51 8.94 4.85 -9.39
CA GLN A 51 8.61 3.43 -9.52
C GLN A 51 7.73 2.92 -8.38
N ALA A 52 7.89 3.45 -7.17
CA ALA A 52 7.00 3.16 -6.05
C ALA A 52 5.60 3.71 -6.28
N ARG A 53 5.46 4.93 -6.80
CA ARG A 53 4.14 5.47 -7.20
C ARG A 53 3.47 4.66 -8.30
N TYR A 54 4.24 4.10 -9.23
CA TYR A 54 3.72 3.21 -10.27
C TYR A 54 3.39 1.79 -9.77
N GLY A 55 3.70 1.46 -8.52
CA GLY A 55 3.43 0.14 -7.93
C GLY A 55 4.47 -0.93 -8.25
N ASN A 56 5.60 -0.57 -8.89
CA ASN A 56 6.69 -1.51 -9.17
C ASN A 56 7.58 -1.74 -7.95
N ILE A 57 7.71 -0.74 -7.07
CA ILE A 57 8.48 -0.85 -5.81
C ILE A 57 7.51 -0.76 -4.65
N HIS A 58 7.65 -1.64 -3.67
CA HIS A 58 6.74 -1.76 -2.54
C HIS A 58 7.14 -0.84 -1.39
N HIS A 59 8.44 -0.54 -1.22
CA HIS A 59 8.88 0.39 -0.18
C HIS A 59 10.17 1.12 -0.59
N VAL A 60 10.25 2.42 -0.27
CA VAL A 60 11.42 3.25 -0.53
C VAL A 60 11.95 3.78 0.80
N VAL A 61 13.21 3.48 1.09
CA VAL A 61 13.90 3.88 2.33
C VAL A 61 14.99 4.90 2.04
N ASN A 62 15.52 5.56 3.08
CA ASN A 62 16.56 6.58 2.91
C ASN A 62 17.98 6.01 3.09
N SER A 63 18.13 4.80 3.63
CA SER A 63 19.43 4.16 3.82
C SER A 63 19.39 2.64 3.61
N GLU A 64 20.54 2.04 3.26
CA GLU A 64 20.66 0.58 3.16
C GLU A 64 20.35 -0.12 4.48
N ALA A 65 20.74 0.48 5.62
CA ALA A 65 20.46 -0.06 6.94
C ALA A 65 18.96 -0.17 7.21
N GLU A 66 18.18 0.86 6.83
CA GLU A 66 16.72 0.85 6.89
C GLU A 66 16.13 -0.22 5.96
N ALA A 67 16.67 -0.39 4.74
CA ALA A 67 16.20 -1.43 3.82
C ALA A 67 16.34 -2.82 4.45
N PHE A 68 17.52 -3.12 5.01
CA PHE A 68 17.75 -4.40 5.67
C PHE A 68 16.87 -4.59 6.91
N GLN A 69 16.57 -3.52 7.65
CA GLN A 69 15.68 -3.60 8.79
C GLN A 69 14.24 -3.90 8.37
N TYR A 70 13.71 -3.14 7.41
CA TYR A 70 12.38 -3.34 6.86
C TYR A 70 12.19 -4.76 6.31
N VAL A 71 13.20 -5.30 5.60
CA VAL A 71 13.13 -6.68 5.09
C VAL A 71 13.13 -7.71 6.23
N ARG A 72 13.88 -7.49 7.31
CA ARG A 72 13.83 -8.38 8.50
C ARG A 72 12.46 -8.34 9.15
N ASP A 73 11.88 -7.16 9.28
CA ASP A 73 10.57 -6.96 9.89
C ASP A 73 9.50 -7.64 9.02
N PHE A 74 9.53 -7.45 7.70
CA PHE A 74 8.66 -8.17 6.76
C PHE A 74 8.78 -9.69 6.87
N LEU A 75 10.00 -10.23 6.87
CA LEU A 75 10.22 -11.68 6.98
C LEU A 75 9.76 -12.23 8.34
N SER A 76 9.68 -11.40 9.39
CA SER A 76 9.18 -11.81 10.71
C SER A 76 7.69 -12.17 10.72
N PHE A 77 6.93 -11.77 9.70
CA PHE A 77 5.51 -12.13 9.54
C PHE A 77 5.32 -13.40 8.71
N LEU A 78 6.37 -13.88 8.02
CA LEU A 78 6.26 -14.94 7.03
C LEU A 78 6.77 -16.29 7.55
N PRO A 79 6.12 -17.40 7.17
CA PRO A 79 6.73 -18.72 7.32
C PRO A 79 7.90 -18.88 6.34
N SER A 80 8.80 -19.82 6.61
CA SER A 80 9.91 -20.12 5.71
C SER A 80 9.49 -20.66 4.34
N ASN A 81 8.25 -21.14 4.20
CA ASN A 81 7.65 -21.62 2.95
C ASN A 81 6.11 -21.68 3.07
N CYS A 82 5.42 -21.87 1.95
CA CYS A 82 3.95 -21.92 1.87
C CYS A 82 3.28 -23.14 2.55
N PHE A 83 4.04 -24.13 3.01
CA PHE A 83 3.51 -25.26 3.78
C PHE A 83 3.68 -25.08 5.30
N GLY A 84 4.45 -24.07 5.70
CA GLY A 84 4.69 -23.73 7.10
C GLY A 84 3.57 -22.84 7.65
N LYS A 85 3.38 -22.89 8.97
CA LYS A 85 2.51 -21.93 9.66
C LYS A 85 3.27 -20.64 9.90
N PRO A 86 2.63 -19.47 9.77
CA PRO A 86 3.25 -18.21 10.13
C PRO A 86 3.76 -18.21 11.58
N PRO A 87 4.89 -17.54 11.86
CA PRO A 87 5.50 -17.55 13.18
C PRO A 87 4.60 -16.84 14.20
N ALA A 88 4.26 -17.53 15.29
CA ALA A 88 3.56 -16.93 16.42
C ALA A 88 4.57 -16.40 17.44
N ILE A 89 4.40 -15.15 17.85
CA ILE A 89 5.11 -14.55 18.97
C ILE A 89 4.26 -14.73 20.22
N ASN A 90 4.88 -14.77 21.41
CA ASN A 90 4.12 -14.83 22.65
C ASN A 90 3.25 -13.57 22.80
N PRO A 91 1.91 -13.69 22.80
CA PRO A 91 0.99 -12.54 22.85
C PRO A 91 1.00 -11.77 24.17
N GLY A 92 1.64 -12.32 25.21
CA GLY A 92 1.59 -11.71 26.54
C GLY A 92 0.32 -12.10 27.29
N LEU A 93 -0.32 -11.14 27.95
CA LEU A 93 -1.52 -11.36 28.76
C LEU A 93 -2.78 -11.24 27.90
N GLU A 94 -3.88 -11.89 28.34
CA GLU A 94 -5.17 -11.74 27.67
C GLU A 94 -5.59 -10.26 27.62
N PRO A 95 -6.11 -9.78 26.47
CA PRO A 95 -6.45 -8.38 26.30
C PRO A 95 -7.67 -8.02 27.17
N GLU A 96 -7.46 -7.12 28.13
CA GLU A 96 -8.54 -6.36 28.78
C GLU A 96 -8.79 -5.07 28.01
N ILE A 97 -9.99 -4.50 28.13
CA ILE A 97 -10.30 -3.20 27.50
C ILE A 97 -9.37 -2.13 28.10
N THR A 98 -8.54 -1.55 27.24
CA THR A 98 -7.59 -0.52 27.57
C THR A 98 -8.17 0.88 27.34
N PRO A 99 -7.59 1.94 27.93
CA PRO A 99 -7.99 3.31 27.61
C PRO A 99 -7.82 3.67 26.13
N THR A 100 -6.84 3.07 25.44
CA THR A 100 -6.62 3.25 23.99
C THR A 100 -7.75 2.64 23.16
N ASP A 101 -8.38 1.57 23.62
CA ASP A 101 -9.58 1.00 22.97
C ASP A 101 -10.76 1.95 23.07
N LEU A 102 -10.93 2.62 24.21
CA LEU A 102 -12.02 3.58 24.43
C LEU A 102 -11.90 4.84 23.55
N GLU A 103 -10.70 5.16 23.05
CA GLU A 103 -10.52 6.26 22.09
C GLU A 103 -11.20 5.95 20.74
N LEU A 104 -11.33 4.66 20.37
CA LEU A 104 -11.97 4.25 19.12
C LEU A 104 -13.44 4.69 19.03
N ASP A 105 -14.11 4.84 20.17
CA ASP A 105 -15.50 5.36 20.23
C ASP A 105 -15.62 6.80 19.75
N SER A 106 -14.50 7.54 19.66
CA SER A 106 -14.47 8.97 19.34
C SER A 106 -13.72 9.35 18.06
N ILE A 107 -13.00 8.40 17.44
CA ILE A 107 -12.18 8.66 16.24
C ILE A 107 -13.06 8.93 15.01
N VAL A 108 -14.17 8.20 14.88
CA VAL A 108 -15.10 8.39 13.75
C VAL A 108 -15.87 9.70 13.96
N PRO A 109 -15.72 10.71 13.08
CA PRO A 109 -16.44 11.96 13.22
C PRO A 109 -17.95 11.78 13.07
N ASP A 110 -18.74 12.56 13.82
CA ASP A 110 -20.21 12.57 13.70
C ASP A 110 -20.71 13.05 12.32
N SER A 111 -19.85 13.72 11.54
CA SER A 111 -20.20 14.22 10.21
C SER A 111 -19.87 13.19 9.14
N ASP A 112 -20.88 12.77 8.37
CA ASP A 112 -20.77 11.84 7.24
C ASP A 112 -19.72 12.24 6.16
N ASN A 113 -19.29 13.51 6.13
CA ASN A 113 -18.35 14.03 5.13
C ASN A 113 -16.95 14.30 5.70
N ALA A 114 -16.72 14.09 6.99
CA ALA A 114 -15.43 14.31 7.60
C ALA A 114 -14.56 13.06 7.43
N ALA A 115 -13.38 13.24 6.82
CA ALA A 115 -12.37 12.20 6.73
C ALA A 115 -11.58 12.11 8.04
N TYR A 116 -11.08 10.90 8.34
CA TYR A 116 -10.18 10.61 9.44
C TYR A 116 -9.05 9.70 8.92
N ASP A 117 -7.95 9.61 9.66
CA ASP A 117 -6.83 8.76 9.27
C ASP A 117 -7.07 7.32 9.74
N MET A 118 -7.21 6.40 8.78
CA MET A 118 -7.39 4.99 9.09
C MET A 118 -6.18 4.39 9.81
N HIS A 119 -4.95 4.91 9.65
CA HIS A 119 -3.79 4.38 10.38
C HIS A 119 -3.96 4.52 11.90
N GLU A 120 -4.60 5.60 12.37
CA GLU A 120 -4.87 5.78 13.81
C GLU A 120 -5.76 4.68 14.39
N ILE A 121 -6.68 4.15 13.57
CA ILE A 121 -7.52 3.01 13.94
C ILE A 121 -6.70 1.72 13.91
N LEU A 122 -5.90 1.50 12.87
CA LEU A 122 -5.08 0.28 12.74
C LEU A 122 -4.09 0.14 13.91
N LEU A 123 -3.40 1.23 14.27
CA LEU A 123 -2.44 1.26 15.39
C LEU A 123 -3.08 0.97 16.76
N ARG A 124 -4.41 1.06 16.89
CA ARG A 124 -5.13 0.75 18.14
C ARG A 124 -5.75 -0.63 18.15
N ILE A 125 -6.06 -1.19 16.98
CA ILE A 125 -6.66 -2.54 16.86
C ILE A 125 -5.61 -3.65 17.01
N PHE A 126 -4.39 -3.41 16.53
CA PHE A 126 -3.35 -4.45 16.46
C PHE A 126 -2.38 -4.42 17.64
N ASP A 127 -1.77 -5.58 17.90
CA ASP A 127 -0.83 -5.77 19.01
C ASP A 127 0.29 -4.73 18.99
N ASP A 128 0.62 -4.17 20.16
CA ASP A 128 1.69 -3.19 20.41
C ASP A 128 1.64 -1.91 19.54
N GLY A 129 0.54 -1.68 18.80
CA GLY A 129 0.45 -0.63 17.79
C GLY A 129 1.50 -0.77 16.68
N ASP A 130 1.92 -1.99 16.38
CA ASP A 130 2.88 -2.26 15.32
C ASP A 130 2.15 -2.55 13.99
N PHE A 131 2.52 -1.79 12.96
CA PHE A 131 1.95 -1.91 11.62
C PHE A 131 3.04 -1.73 10.57
N LEU A 132 3.27 -2.78 9.77
CA LEU A 132 4.23 -2.75 8.67
C LEU A 132 3.51 -2.43 7.37
N ASP A 133 3.56 -1.16 6.97
CA ASP A 133 3.01 -0.67 5.71
C ASP A 133 3.71 -1.25 4.47
N VAL A 134 2.92 -1.73 3.51
CA VAL A 134 3.39 -2.22 2.21
C VAL A 134 2.79 -1.39 1.09
N ALA A 135 3.63 -0.92 0.17
CA ALA A 135 3.24 -0.13 -1.00
C ALA A 135 2.45 1.15 -0.65
N ALA A 136 2.80 1.83 0.46
CA ALA A 136 2.14 3.05 0.92
C ALA A 136 2.11 4.18 -0.15
N GLN A 137 3.12 4.24 -1.03
CA GLN A 137 3.20 5.25 -2.10
C GLN A 137 2.32 4.95 -3.33
N HIS A 138 1.74 3.75 -3.43
CA HIS A 138 0.89 3.32 -4.55
C HIS A 138 -0.55 3.11 -4.09
N GLY A 139 -1.53 3.57 -4.87
CA GLY A 139 -2.96 3.40 -4.57
C GLY A 139 -3.31 3.77 -3.11
N PRO A 140 -3.05 5.01 -2.65
CA PRO A 140 -3.15 5.37 -1.23
C PRO A 140 -4.59 5.36 -0.67
N ALA A 141 -5.60 5.17 -1.53
CA ALA A 141 -6.99 4.94 -1.12
C ALA A 141 -7.19 3.60 -0.39
N ILE A 142 -6.28 2.63 -0.57
CA ILE A 142 -6.23 1.39 0.20
C ILE A 142 -4.87 1.25 0.87
N ILE A 143 -4.89 1.02 2.17
CA ILE A 143 -3.74 0.65 2.99
C ILE A 143 -3.62 -0.87 2.95
N THR A 144 -2.41 -1.35 2.76
CA THR A 144 -2.06 -2.77 2.86
C THR A 144 -0.84 -2.90 3.73
N GLY A 145 -0.85 -3.82 4.68
CA GLY A 145 0.28 -4.01 5.59
C GLY A 145 0.12 -5.25 6.45
N TYR A 146 1.13 -5.52 7.26
CA TYR A 146 1.11 -6.63 8.21
C TYR A 146 1.01 -6.12 9.63
N ALA A 147 0.30 -6.86 10.45
CA ALA A 147 0.19 -6.62 11.87
C ALA A 147 0.14 -7.96 12.61
N ARG A 148 -0.02 -7.93 13.94
CA ARG A 148 -0.27 -9.12 14.74
C ARG A 148 -1.55 -8.99 15.55
N VAL A 149 -2.21 -10.13 15.75
CA VAL A 149 -3.35 -10.29 16.66
C VAL A 149 -3.08 -11.54 17.46
N ASP A 150 -3.03 -11.41 18.79
CA ASP A 150 -2.66 -12.53 19.68
C ASP A 150 -1.32 -13.17 19.25
N GLY A 151 -0.35 -12.31 18.89
CA GLY A 151 0.99 -12.71 18.46
C GLY A 151 1.05 -13.42 17.11
N ARG A 152 -0.08 -13.60 16.42
CA ARG A 152 -0.16 -14.22 15.10
C ARG A 152 -0.18 -13.16 14.01
N PRO A 153 0.60 -13.33 12.93
CA PRO A 153 0.64 -12.38 11.84
C PRO A 153 -0.68 -12.38 11.07
N VAL A 154 -1.17 -11.19 10.77
CA VAL A 154 -2.36 -10.93 9.97
C VAL A 154 -1.98 -9.98 8.83
N GLY A 155 -2.53 -10.23 7.64
CA GLY A 155 -2.50 -9.27 6.54
C GLY A 155 -3.70 -8.34 6.66
N VAL A 156 -3.46 -7.04 6.58
CA VAL A 156 -4.48 -6.02 6.81
C VAL A 156 -4.75 -5.26 5.53
N ILE A 157 -6.02 -5.08 5.22
CA ILE A 157 -6.48 -4.30 4.08
C ILE A 157 -7.50 -3.31 4.61
N ALA A 158 -7.18 -2.02 4.50
CA ALA A 158 -8.03 -0.97 5.04
C ALA A 158 -8.27 0.13 4.02
N ASN A 159 -9.48 0.68 3.99
CA ASN A 159 -9.75 1.87 3.19
C ASN A 159 -9.22 3.12 3.89
N GLN A 160 -8.73 4.09 3.12
CA GLN A 160 -8.23 5.36 3.67
C GLN A 160 -9.14 6.53 3.26
N PRO A 161 -10.04 6.98 4.15
CA PRO A 161 -10.97 8.08 3.86
C PRO A 161 -10.29 9.39 3.45
N MET A 162 -9.05 9.64 3.91
CA MET A 162 -8.29 10.83 3.52
C MET A 162 -7.93 10.87 2.02
N HIS A 163 -7.94 9.71 1.34
CA HIS A 163 -7.60 9.61 -0.08
C HIS A 163 -8.81 9.15 -0.89
N MET A 164 -9.33 10.04 -1.75
CA MET A 164 -10.49 9.77 -2.60
C MET A 164 -11.71 9.26 -1.80
N SER A 165 -11.85 9.69 -0.54
CA SER A 165 -12.90 9.21 0.37
C SER A 165 -12.87 7.69 0.59
N GLY A 166 -11.73 7.02 0.45
CA GLY A 166 -11.63 5.56 0.57
C GLY A 166 -12.24 4.80 -0.62
N ALA A 167 -12.52 5.49 -1.73
CA ALA A 167 -13.06 4.87 -2.93
C ALA A 167 -12.04 3.94 -3.60
N ILE A 168 -12.50 2.78 -4.05
CA ILE A 168 -11.65 1.78 -4.69
C ILE A 168 -11.43 2.19 -6.16
N ASP A 169 -10.19 2.46 -6.55
CA ASP A 169 -9.78 2.73 -7.93
C ASP A 169 -9.01 1.54 -8.54
N ASN A 170 -8.48 1.70 -9.76
CA ASN A 170 -7.74 0.64 -10.44
C ASN A 170 -6.42 0.30 -9.74
N GLU A 171 -5.66 1.31 -9.29
CA GLU A 171 -4.36 1.11 -8.65
C GLU A 171 -4.52 0.44 -7.27
N ALA A 172 -5.47 0.91 -6.47
CA ALA A 172 -5.82 0.33 -5.18
C ALA A 172 -6.37 -1.09 -5.33
N SER A 173 -7.15 -1.37 -6.39
CA SER A 173 -7.64 -2.73 -6.69
C SER A 173 -6.50 -3.69 -7.00
N ASP A 174 -5.57 -3.30 -7.88
CA ASP A 174 -4.42 -4.14 -8.25
C ASP A 174 -3.49 -4.38 -7.05
N LYS A 175 -3.25 -3.33 -6.25
CA LYS A 175 -2.51 -3.40 -4.98
C LYS A 175 -3.13 -4.40 -4.01
N ALA A 176 -4.42 -4.24 -3.71
CA ALA A 176 -5.14 -5.10 -2.79
C ALA A 176 -5.19 -6.56 -3.30
N ALA A 177 -5.48 -6.76 -4.59
CA ALA A 177 -5.56 -8.09 -5.18
C ALA A 177 -4.22 -8.85 -5.11
N ARG A 178 -3.10 -8.17 -5.39
CA ARG A 178 -1.76 -8.78 -5.24
C ARG A 178 -1.48 -9.16 -3.78
N PHE A 179 -1.79 -8.25 -2.85
CA PHE A 179 -1.58 -8.47 -1.42
C PHE A 179 -2.41 -9.64 -0.87
N ILE A 180 -3.70 -9.74 -1.24
CA ILE A 180 -4.59 -10.86 -0.87
C ILE A 180 -4.00 -12.19 -1.34
N ARG A 181 -3.59 -12.27 -2.62
CA ARG A 181 -3.04 -13.51 -3.20
C ARG A 181 -1.73 -13.92 -2.54
N PHE A 182 -0.90 -12.95 -2.17
CA PHE A 182 0.33 -13.21 -1.45
C PHE A 182 0.04 -13.77 -0.05
N CYS A 183 -0.84 -13.13 0.72
CA CYS A 183 -1.22 -13.60 2.06
C CYS A 183 -1.83 -15.02 2.00
N ASP A 184 -2.72 -15.28 1.04
CA ASP A 184 -3.33 -16.60 0.83
C ASP A 184 -2.27 -17.69 0.54
N SER A 185 -1.26 -17.36 -0.28
CA SER A 185 -0.17 -18.29 -0.62
C SER A 185 0.67 -18.71 0.59
N PHE A 186 0.75 -17.87 1.63
CA PHE A 186 1.50 -18.14 2.86
C PHE A 186 0.62 -18.44 4.08
N GLN A 187 -0.68 -18.70 3.84
CA GLN A 187 -1.66 -19.02 4.89
C GLN A 187 -1.77 -17.93 5.97
N ILE A 188 -1.58 -16.67 5.58
CA ILE A 188 -1.70 -15.52 6.47
C ILE A 188 -3.17 -15.08 6.47
N PRO A 189 -3.83 -15.06 7.64
CA PRO A 189 -5.21 -14.59 7.75
C PRO A 189 -5.33 -13.11 7.37
N LEU A 190 -6.47 -12.75 6.77
CA LEU A 190 -6.75 -11.39 6.33
C LEU A 190 -7.75 -10.69 7.24
N VAL A 191 -7.47 -9.44 7.58
CA VAL A 191 -8.37 -8.52 8.30
C VAL A 191 -8.72 -7.38 7.37
N PHE A 192 -10.02 -7.16 7.16
CA PHE A 192 -10.54 -6.07 6.34
C PHE A 192 -11.14 -4.99 7.24
N VAL A 193 -10.62 -3.77 7.15
CA VAL A 193 -11.18 -2.59 7.83
C VAL A 193 -11.85 -1.73 6.77
N VAL A 194 -13.17 -1.81 6.71
CA VAL A 194 -13.95 -1.33 5.57
C VAL A 194 -14.58 0.02 5.90
N ASP A 195 -14.15 1.04 5.16
CA ASP A 195 -14.82 2.33 5.09
C ASP A 195 -14.74 2.85 3.65
N THR A 196 -15.65 2.37 2.81
CA THR A 196 -15.67 2.70 1.39
C THR A 196 -17.05 3.17 0.96
N PRO A 197 -17.16 4.35 0.30
CA PRO A 197 -18.43 4.88 -0.13
C PRO A 197 -18.93 4.22 -1.42
N ASP A 198 -18.03 3.91 -2.36
CA ASP A 198 -18.28 3.19 -3.62
C ASP A 198 -16.98 2.98 -4.43
N PHE A 199 -17.06 2.28 -5.56
CA PHE A 199 -15.99 2.17 -6.55
C PHE A 199 -15.83 3.46 -7.36
N CYS A 200 -14.59 3.93 -7.53
CA CYS A 200 -14.30 5.13 -8.29
C CYS A 200 -14.18 4.86 -9.79
N ARG A 201 -15.06 5.47 -10.59
CA ARG A 201 -14.81 5.64 -12.04
C ARG A 201 -14.01 6.91 -12.28
N ALA A 202 -12.68 6.84 -12.18
CA ALA A 202 -11.85 7.94 -12.67
C ALA A 202 -12.08 8.12 -14.20
N PRO A 203 -12.38 9.32 -14.71
CA PRO A 203 -12.29 9.56 -16.14
C PRO A 203 -10.82 9.39 -16.55
N LYS A 204 -10.58 8.46 -17.48
CA LYS A 204 -9.27 8.15 -18.07
C LYS A 204 -8.41 9.41 -18.21
N ARG A 205 -7.25 9.47 -17.54
CA ARG A 205 -6.22 10.50 -17.80
C ARG A 205 -5.78 10.36 -19.26
N ARG A 206 -6.39 11.14 -20.15
CA ARG A 206 -5.99 11.22 -21.56
C ARG A 206 -4.55 11.76 -21.57
N SER A 207 -3.62 10.92 -22.01
CA SER A 207 -2.25 11.33 -22.34
C SER A 207 -2.31 12.47 -23.37
N GLY A 208 -2.11 13.72 -22.93
CA GLY A 208 -1.97 14.87 -23.83
C GLY A 208 -2.73 16.16 -23.49
N ALA A 209 -3.42 16.30 -22.35
CA ALA A 209 -4.06 17.59 -21.99
C ALA A 209 -3.25 18.33 -20.91
N SER A 210 -2.79 19.52 -21.28
CA SER A 210 -2.02 20.47 -20.47
C SER A 210 -2.72 20.86 -19.16
N SER A 211 -1.91 21.02 -18.12
CA SER A 211 -2.21 21.53 -16.79
C SER A 211 -3.18 22.72 -16.76
N SER A 212 -4.38 22.53 -16.23
CA SER A 212 -5.02 23.41 -15.25
C SER A 212 -6.41 22.87 -14.88
N ALA A 213 -6.68 22.85 -13.57
CA ALA A 213 -8.00 22.68 -12.96
C ALA A 213 -8.82 21.42 -13.30
N ALA A 214 -8.72 20.40 -12.44
CA ALA A 214 -9.89 19.84 -11.75
C ALA A 214 -9.38 18.84 -10.70
N ALA A 215 -9.62 19.15 -9.41
CA ALA A 215 -9.68 18.12 -8.40
C ALA A 215 -10.70 17.08 -8.91
N GLY A 216 -10.21 15.89 -9.24
CA GLY A 216 -11.03 14.83 -9.82
C GLY A 216 -12.02 14.36 -8.77
N SER A 217 -13.21 14.96 -8.74
CA SER A 217 -14.33 14.44 -7.97
C SER A 217 -14.63 13.04 -8.51
N CYS A 218 -14.32 12.05 -7.70
CA CYS A 218 -14.74 10.68 -7.92
C CYS A 218 -16.27 10.68 -7.98
N THR A 219 -16.86 10.43 -9.15
CA THR A 219 -18.32 10.35 -9.27
C THR A 219 -18.74 8.99 -8.70
N PRO A 220 -19.46 8.94 -7.57
CA PRO A 220 -19.91 7.67 -7.01
C PRO A 220 -20.82 6.97 -8.02
N TRP A 221 -20.83 5.64 -8.02
CA TRP A 221 -21.93 4.93 -8.66
C TRP A 221 -23.22 5.34 -7.94
N SER A 222 -24.33 5.43 -8.66
CA SER A 222 -25.58 5.95 -8.09
C SER A 222 -25.97 5.11 -6.86
N LYS A 223 -25.84 5.68 -5.66
CA LYS A 223 -26.21 5.04 -4.39
C LYS A 223 -27.60 4.39 -4.56
N PRO A 224 -27.78 3.08 -4.31
CA PRO A 224 -29.08 2.61 -3.88
C PRO A 224 -29.30 3.27 -2.52
N THR A 225 -30.25 4.18 -2.43
CA THR A 225 -30.65 4.78 -1.16
C THR A 225 -31.04 3.66 -0.20
N CYS A 226 -30.18 3.35 0.77
CA CYS A 226 -30.57 2.60 1.96
C CYS A 226 -31.37 3.59 2.82
N ARG A 227 -32.68 3.68 2.57
CA ARG A 227 -33.60 4.32 3.50
C ARG A 227 -33.75 3.37 4.70
N ARG A 228 -33.54 3.90 5.90
CA ARG A 228 -33.97 3.27 7.15
C ARG A 228 -35.45 2.89 7.10
#